data_AF-A0A093Q3B7-F1
#
_entry.id   AF-A0A093Q3B7-F1
#
_cell.length_a   1.000
_cell.length_b   1.000
_cell.length_c   1.000
_cell.angle_alpha   90.00
_cell.angle_beta   90.00
_cell.angle_gamma   90.00
#
_symmetry.space_group_name_H-M   'P 1'
#
loop_
_entity.id
_entity.type
_entity.pdbx_description
1 polymer ?
#
loop_
_entity_poly.entity_id
_entity_poly.type
_entity_poly.pdbx_seq_one_letter_code
_entity_poly.pdbx_strand_id
1 'polypeptide(L)'
;ELVLKVRIQNPNLRENDFIEIELDRQELTYKELLRVSCHELGVNPEHVQKIRKLPNTMLRKDKDVARLQDFQELELVLSDRNLLFRVPTLSERSGYNKKASELTY
;
A
#
# COMPACT_ATOMS: atom_id res chain seq x y z
N GLU A 1 18.30 6.98 10.78
CA GLU A 1 17.11 6.53 10.02
C GLU A 1 17.42 6.38 8.52
N LEU A 2 16.49 5.77 7.77
CA LEU A 2 16.44 5.69 6.31
C LEU A 2 15.03 6.10 5.85
N VAL A 3 14.93 7.08 4.96
CA VAL A 3 13.65 7.52 4.38
C VAL A 3 13.49 6.93 2.99
N LEU A 4 12.35 6.29 2.68
CA LEU A 4 12.08 5.71 1.36
C LEU A 4 10.76 6.21 0.79
N LYS A 5 10.70 6.33 -0.53
CA LYS A 5 9.49 6.67 -1.27
C LYS A 5 8.84 5.40 -1.79
N VAL A 6 7.72 4.99 -1.23
CA VAL A 6 7.03 3.75 -1.63
C VAL A 6 5.72 4.05 -2.32
N ARG A 7 5.37 3.25 -3.32
CA ARG A 7 4.05 3.28 -3.96
C ARG A 7 3.57 1.89 -4.32
N ILE A 8 2.28 1.78 -4.62
CA ILE A 8 1.70 0.56 -5.17
C ILE A 8 1.78 0.63 -6.70
N GLN A 9 2.31 -0.41 -7.35
CA GLN A 9 2.10 -0.60 -8.78
C GLN A 9 0.68 -1.14 -8.98
N ASN A 10 -0.27 -0.24 -9.19
CA ASN A 10 -1.63 -0.63 -9.56
C ASN A 10 -1.92 -0.16 -11.00
N PRO A 11 -2.03 -1.07 -11.98
CA PRO A 11 -2.35 -0.70 -13.35
C PRO A 11 -3.74 -0.05 -13.51
N ASN A 12 -4.62 -0.16 -12.50
CA ASN A 12 -5.98 0.37 -12.54
C ASN A 12 -6.15 1.72 -11.84
N LEU A 13 -5.16 2.21 -11.08
CA LEU A 13 -5.23 3.51 -10.42
C LEU A 13 -4.48 4.55 -11.24
N ARG A 14 -5.13 5.69 -11.51
CA ARG A 14 -4.47 6.87 -12.07
C ARG A 14 -3.48 7.51 -11.09
N GLU A 15 -3.72 7.32 -9.79
CA GLU A 15 -2.91 7.84 -8.71
C GLU A 15 -1.80 6.84 -8.37
N ASN A 16 -0.55 7.24 -8.65
CA ASN A 16 0.67 6.47 -8.36
C ASN A 16 1.60 7.31 -7.47
N ASP A 17 0.99 7.97 -6.49
CA ASP A 17 1.71 8.84 -5.56
C ASP A 17 2.65 8.03 -4.68
N PHE A 18 3.82 8.60 -4.45
CA PHE A 18 4.76 8.07 -3.49
C PHE A 18 4.42 8.60 -2.11
N ILE A 19 4.46 7.72 -1.12
CA ILE A 19 4.46 8.10 0.29
C ILE A 19 5.87 7.92 0.84
N GLU A 20 6.25 8.77 1.80
CA GLU A 20 7.52 8.67 2.49
C GLU A 20 7.34 7.79 3.73
N ILE A 21 8.21 6.80 3.88
CA ILE A 21 8.27 5.93 5.06
C ILE A 21 9.65 6.01 5.69
N GLU A 22 9.68 5.91 7.01
CA GLU A 22 10.90 5.97 7.80
C GLU A 22 11.20 4.59 8.37
N LEU A 23 12.44 4.14 8.20
CA LEU A 23 12.90 2.84 8.68
C LEU A 23 14.22 2.98 9.44
N ASP A 24 14.43 2.13 10.43
CA ASP A 24 15.72 2.05 11.11
C ASP A 24 16.72 1.24 10.26
N ARG A 25 17.92 1.80 10.04
CA ARG A 25 18.96 1.15 9.23
C ARG A 25 19.56 -0.09 9.91
N GLN A 26 19.50 -0.17 11.25
CA GLN A 26 20.07 -1.26 12.02
C GLN A 26 19.18 -2.51 11.97
N GLU A 27 17.87 -2.32 11.83
CA GLU A 27 16.87 -3.40 11.78
C GLU A 27 16.26 -3.59 10.37
N LEU A 28 16.92 -3.02 9.36
CA LEU A 28 16.44 -3.00 7.97
C LEU A 28 16.52 -4.40 7.32
N THR A 29 15.45 -5.17 7.49
CA THR A 29 15.25 -6.46 6.84
C THR A 29 14.21 -6.36 5.73
N TYR A 30 14.21 -7.32 4.80
CA TYR A 30 13.18 -7.42 3.77
C TYR A 30 11.78 -7.57 4.37
N LYS A 31 11.68 -8.32 5.47
CA LYS A 31 10.43 -8.53 6.18
C LYS A 31 9.91 -7.24 6.83
N GLU A 32 10.79 -6.45 7.45
CA GLU A 32 10.38 -5.20 8.09
C GLU A 32 10.00 -4.13 7.06
N LEU A 33 10.79 -4.00 5.98
CA LEU A 33 10.42 -3.14 4.85
C LEU A 33 9.04 -3.50 4.31
N LEU A 34 8.80 -4.79 4.05
CA LEU A 34 7.51 -5.27 3.55
C LEU A 34 6.38 -4.91 4.54
N ARG A 35 6.58 -5.18 5.83
CA ARG A 35 5.59 -4.95 6.88
C ARG A 35 5.21 -3.48 6.99
N VAL A 36 6.19 -2.58 7.13
CA VAL A 36 5.96 -1.14 7.25
C VAL A 36 5.36 -0.58 5.96
N SER A 37 5.89 -0.95 4.79
CA SER A 37 5.33 -0.49 3.52
C SER A 37 3.87 -0.93 3.33
N CYS A 38 3.54 -2.17 3.69
CA CYS A 38 2.19 -2.70 3.64
C CYS A 38 1.25 -1.95 4.61
N HIS A 39 1.72 -1.68 5.82
CA HIS A 39 0.97 -0.94 6.84
C HIS A 39 0.62 0.47 6.36
N GLU A 40 1.62 1.23 5.91
CA GLU A 40 1.42 2.62 5.45
C GLU A 40 0.58 2.70 4.16
N LEU A 41 0.69 1.71 3.27
CA LEU A 41 -0.11 1.66 2.04
C LEU A 41 -1.52 1.05 2.23
N GLY A 42 -1.81 0.50 3.42
CA GLY A 42 -3.07 -0.19 3.71
C GLY A 42 -3.27 -1.47 2.88
N VAL A 43 -2.19 -2.21 2.62
CA VAL A 43 -2.20 -3.43 1.80
C VAL A 43 -1.79 -4.64 2.63
N ASN A 44 -2.37 -5.81 2.35
CA ASN A 44 -1.94 -7.04 2.99
C ASN A 44 -0.61 -7.57 2.40
N PRO A 45 0.36 -7.98 3.22
CA PRO A 45 1.64 -8.51 2.76
C PRO A 45 1.49 -9.81 1.93
N GLU A 46 0.44 -10.60 2.18
CA GLU A 46 0.12 -11.80 1.38
C GLU A 46 -0.21 -11.49 -0.08
N HIS A 47 -0.62 -10.26 -0.38
CA HIS A 47 -0.96 -9.84 -1.74
C HIS A 47 0.24 -9.26 -2.48
N VAL A 48 1.34 -8.97 -1.80
CA VAL A 48 2.55 -8.41 -2.42
C VAL A 48 3.29 -9.53 -3.13
N GLN A 49 3.36 -9.44 -4.46
CA GLN A 49 4.09 -10.39 -5.28
C GLN A 49 5.60 -10.14 -5.19
N LYS A 50 6.02 -8.87 -5.22
CA LYS A 50 7.43 -8.46 -5.24
C LYS A 50 7.57 -6.97 -4.96
N ILE A 51 8.72 -6.61 -4.39
CA ILE A 51 9.13 -5.22 -4.21
C ILE A 51 10.23 -4.91 -5.24
N ARG A 52 10.09 -3.79 -5.95
CA ARG A 52 11.08 -3.32 -6.91
C ARG A 52 11.54 -1.92 -6.56
N LYS A 53 12.85 -1.71 -6.56
CA LYS A 53 13.45 -0.40 -6.63
C LYS A 53 13.42 0.10 -8.07
N LEU A 54 12.97 1.33 -8.27
CA LEU A 54 12.96 1.97 -9.59
C LEU A 54 14.41 2.27 -10.08
N PRO A 55 14.64 2.20 -11.40
CA PRO A 55 13.64 1.96 -12.43
C PRO A 55 13.24 0.48 -12.62
N ASN A 56 14.07 -0.53 -12.33
CA ASN A 56 13.76 -1.95 -12.62
C ASN A 56 14.54 -2.99 -11.78
N THR A 57 14.85 -2.72 -10.51
CA THR A 57 15.65 -3.62 -9.66
C THR A 57 14.77 -4.35 -8.64
N MET A 58 14.71 -5.68 -8.70
CA MET A 58 13.94 -6.48 -7.72
C MET A 58 14.73 -6.67 -6.42
N LEU A 59 14.11 -6.36 -5.27
CA LEU A 59 14.65 -6.69 -3.95
C LEU A 59 14.27 -8.12 -3.58
N ARG A 60 15.25 -8.96 -3.21
CA ARG A 60 14.99 -10.39 -2.92
C ARG A 60 15.47 -10.84 -1.54
N LYS A 61 16.38 -10.09 -0.94
CA LYS A 61 17.07 -10.44 0.31
C LYS A 61 17.44 -9.19 1.08
N ASP A 62 17.73 -9.35 2.36
CA ASP A 62 18.11 -8.26 3.26
C ASP A 62 19.32 -7.47 2.75
N LYS A 63 20.28 -8.13 2.10
CA LYS A 63 21.44 -7.46 1.49
C LYS A 63 21.05 -6.46 0.39
N ASP A 64 19.96 -6.68 -0.33
CA ASP A 64 19.51 -5.74 -1.36
C ASP A 64 18.86 -4.52 -0.70
N VAL A 65 18.15 -4.75 0.40
CA VAL A 65 17.50 -3.70 1.21
C VAL A 65 18.52 -2.84 1.95
N ALA A 66 19.56 -3.47 2.51
CA ALA A 66 20.66 -2.77 3.19
C ALA A 66 21.44 -1.80 2.28
N ARG A 67 21.34 -1.98 0.95
CA ARG A 67 21.97 -1.10 -0.05
C ARG A 67 21.07 0.08 -0.43
N LEU A 68 19.86 0.17 0.13
CA LEU A 68 18.96 1.28 -0.12
C LEU A 68 19.47 2.57 0.54
N GLN A 69 19.18 3.69 -0.13
CA GLN A 69 19.56 5.03 0.29
C GLN A 69 18.32 5.90 0.45
N ASP A 70 18.48 7.03 1.13
CA ASP A 70 17.39 7.94 1.39
C ASP A 70 16.74 8.43 0.09
N PHE A 71 15.42 8.60 0.14
CA PHE A 71 14.56 9.04 -0.95
C PHE A 71 14.58 8.12 -2.18
N GLN A 72 15.03 6.87 -2.04
CA GLN A 72 14.90 5.89 -3.11
C GLN A 72 13.44 5.48 -3.31
N GLU A 73 13.09 5.34 -4.58
CA GLU A 73 11.74 5.02 -5.01
C GLU A 73 11.57 3.50 -5.12
N LEU A 74 10.56 2.98 -4.43
CA LEU A 74 10.16 1.58 -4.44
C LEU A 74 8.72 1.44 -4.94
N GLU A 75 8.47 0.37 -5.66
CA GLU A 75 7.16 -0.08 -6.10
C GLU A 75 6.84 -1.44 -5.46
N LEU A 76 5.66 -1.53 -4.85
CA LEU A 76 5.07 -2.79 -4.41
C LEU A 76 4.18 -3.30 -5.53
N VAL A 77 4.56 -4.42 -6.12
CA VAL A 77 3.76 -5.09 -7.15
C VAL A 77 2.82 -6.06 -6.46
N LEU A 78 1.53 -5.87 -6.68
CA LEU A 78 0.48 -6.70 -6.10
C LEU A 78 0.12 -7.83 -7.06
N SER A 79 -0.30 -8.96 -6.49
CA SER A 79 -0.90 -10.05 -7.25
C SER A 79 -2.33 -9.66 -7.69
N ASP A 80 -2.74 -10.04 -8.90
CA ASP A 80 -4.04 -9.70 -9.54
C ASP A 80 -5.28 -9.84 -8.64
N ARG A 81 -5.24 -10.74 -7.65
CA ARG A 81 -6.33 -10.90 -6.68
C ARG A 81 -6.65 -9.61 -5.92
N ASN A 82 -5.71 -8.68 -5.80
CA ASN A 82 -5.88 -7.44 -5.03
C ASN A 82 -6.55 -6.29 -5.80
N LEU A 83 -6.69 -6.39 -7.13
CA LEU A 83 -7.37 -5.36 -7.94
C LEU A 83 -8.86 -5.23 -7.58
N LEU A 84 -9.43 -6.25 -6.93
CA LEU A 84 -10.84 -6.32 -6.57
C LEU A 84 -11.16 -5.74 -5.18
N PHE A 85 -10.16 -5.46 -4.34
CA PHE A 85 -10.38 -5.17 -2.90
C PHE A 85 -10.24 -3.70 -2.50
N ARG A 86 -9.95 -2.79 -3.44
CA ARG A 86 -9.96 -1.34 -3.18
C ARG A 86 -11.26 -0.70 -3.65
N VAL A 87 -12.39 -1.33 -3.36
CA VAL A 87 -13.62 -0.56 -3.11
C VAL A 87 -13.56 -0.22 -1.63
N PRO A 88 -13.37 1.05 -1.22
CA PRO A 88 -13.73 1.41 0.13
C PRO A 88 -15.23 1.12 0.22
N THR A 89 -15.59 0.06 0.94
CA THR A 89 -16.93 -0.11 1.42
C THR A 89 -17.13 1.02 2.44
N LEU A 90 -17.45 2.21 1.93
CA LEU A 90 -18.40 3.08 2.61
C LEU A 90 -19.66 2.22 2.74
N SER A 91 -19.72 1.48 3.83
CA SER A 91 -20.98 1.10 4.43
C SER A 91 -21.61 2.42 4.88
N GLU A 92 -22.12 3.18 3.91
CA GLU A 92 -23.14 4.17 4.15
C GLU A 92 -24.33 3.36 4.69
N ARG A 93 -24.36 3.22 6.01
CA ARG A 93 -25.59 3.02 6.76
C ARG A 93 -26.46 4.26 6.53
N SER A 94 -26.94 4.46 5.30
CA SER A 94 -28.19 5.19 5.09
C SER A 94 -29.30 4.20 5.36
N GLY A 95 -29.60 4.06 6.65
CA GLY A 95 -30.85 3.44 7.10
C GLY A 95 -31.99 4.33 6.61
N TYR A 96 -32.46 4.08 5.40
CA TYR A 96 -33.74 4.58 4.90
C TYR A 96 -34.83 4.07 5.86
N ASN A 97 -35.18 4.89 6.85
CA ASN A 97 -36.33 4.66 7.71
C ASN A 97 -37.60 4.83 6.87
N LYS A 98 -38.15 3.71 6.39
CA LYS A 98 -39.39 3.64 5.59
C LYS A 98 -40.68 3.98 6.36
N LYS A 99 -40.65 4.81 7.41
CA LYS A 99 -41.83 5.05 8.29
C LYS A 99 -42.04 6.48 8.80
N ALA A 100 -41.69 7.50 8.01
CA ALA A 100 -42.24 8.84 8.18
C ALA A 100 -42.32 9.43 6.76
N SER A 101 -43.48 9.74 6.20
CA SER A 101 -44.57 10.51 6.77
C SER A 101 -45.84 10.28 5.93
N GLU A 102 -46.81 9.59 6.52
CA GLU A 102 -48.22 9.69 6.12
C GLU A 102 -48.78 10.84 6.98
N LEU A 103 -48.75 12.05 6.44
CA LEU A 103 -49.48 13.19 7.00
C LEU A 103 -50.39 13.71 5.90
N THR A 104 -51.64 13.31 6.05
CA THR A 104 -52.85 13.80 5.39
C THR A 104 -52.95 15.32 5.49
N TYR A 105 -53.40 15.95 4.40
CA TYR A 105 -54.02 17.27 4.43
C TYR A 105 -55.35 17.20 3.71
#